data_AF-A0A6N7XJ77-F1
#
_entry.id   AF-A0A6N7XJ77-F1
#
_cell.length_a   1.000
_cell.length_b   1.000
_cell.length_c   1.000
_cell.angle_alpha   90.00
_cell.angle_beta   90.00
_cell.angle_gamma   90.00
#
_symmetry.space_group_name_H-M   'P 1'
#
loop_
_entity.id
_entity.type
_entity.pdbx_description
1 polymer ?
#
loop_
_entity_poly.entity_id
_entity_poly.type
_entity_poly.pdbx_seq_one_letter_code
_entity_poly.pdbx_strand_id
1 'polypeptide(L)'
;MEKKLLKKSKFAVTLYVISGLLTLYTVYMLYSTITYLTNYFSQYGTSFMSNFGTAIGYILTQCLVYLVYAILVFAAAKIYNEVRKANPDNYLSEAESKAILRAKEAKKIAKAEKKAAKASVEEAKVTEEKAEAAEEAEVKEETASEEELEEECEK
;
A
#
# COMPACT_ATOMS: atom_id res chain seq x y z
N MET A 1 31.63 -9.49 -10.07
CA MET A 1 31.79 -8.83 -8.75
C MET A 1 30.61 -9.23 -7.88
N GLU A 2 30.85 -9.86 -6.73
CA GLU A 2 29.75 -10.19 -5.80
C GLU A 2 29.14 -8.90 -5.23
N LYS A 3 27.80 -8.84 -5.11
CA LYS A 3 27.09 -7.67 -4.58
C LYS A 3 27.25 -7.59 -3.06
N LYS A 4 28.20 -6.78 -2.57
CA LYS A 4 28.33 -6.47 -1.15
C LYS A 4 27.16 -5.61 -0.68
N LEU A 5 26.51 -6.02 0.41
CA LEU A 5 25.38 -5.30 0.99
C LEU A 5 25.87 -4.28 2.02
N LEU A 6 25.34 -3.06 1.99
CA LEU A 6 25.58 -2.07 3.04
C LEU A 6 24.96 -2.50 4.37
N LYS A 7 25.75 -2.45 5.44
CA LYS A 7 25.29 -2.64 6.81
C LYS A 7 24.29 -1.54 7.15
N LYS A 8 23.09 -1.95 7.58
CA LYS A 8 22.04 -1.01 8.01
C LYS A 8 22.56 -0.17 9.18
N SER A 9 22.56 1.14 9.00
CA SER A 9 22.85 2.08 10.09
C SER A 9 21.58 2.36 10.87
N LYS A 10 21.62 2.13 12.19
CA LYS A 10 20.52 2.53 13.10
C LYS A 10 20.25 4.03 13.00
N PHE A 11 21.31 4.84 12.90
CA PHE A 11 21.21 6.29 12.76
C PHE A 11 20.50 6.72 11.47
N ALA A 12 20.86 6.14 10.32
CA ALA A 12 20.17 6.42 9.05
C ALA A 12 18.68 6.08 9.12
N VAL A 13 18.35 4.93 9.73
CA VAL A 13 16.96 4.51 9.91
C VAL A 13 16.22 5.48 10.83
N THR A 14 16.83 5.91 11.94
CA THR A 14 16.24 6.90 12.85
C THR A 14 15.91 8.21 12.13
N LEU A 15 16.81 8.73 11.29
CA LEU A 15 16.54 9.95 10.51
C LEU A 15 15.35 9.78 9.57
N TYR A 16 15.24 8.64 8.87
CA TYR A 16 14.07 8.38 8.03
C TYR A 16 12.77 8.28 8.83
N VAL A 17 12.81 7.67 10.02
CA VAL A 17 11.64 7.59 10.90
C VAL A 17 11.21 8.99 11.37
N ILE A 18 12.16 9.83 11.79
CA ILE A 18 11.88 11.22 12.20
C ILE A 18 11.26 12.01 11.04
N SER A 19 11.81 11.90 9.83
CA SER A 19 11.24 12.54 8.63
C SER A 19 9.80 12.06 8.36
N GLY A 20 9.54 10.76 8.49
CA GLY A 20 8.20 10.19 8.38
C GLY A 20 7.23 10.74 9.43
N LEU A 21 7.66 10.84 10.70
CA LEU A 21 6.86 11.41 11.79
C LEU A 21 6.57 12.89 11.56
N LEU A 22 7.54 13.68 11.09
CA LEU A 22 7.33 15.08 10.74
C LEU A 22 6.32 15.22 9.59
N THR A 23 6.37 14.34 8.60
CA THR A 23 5.39 14.34 7.50
C THR A 23 3.97 14.05 8.01
N LEU A 24 3.83 13.05 8.89
CA LEU A 24 2.54 12.74 9.54
C LEU A 24 2.05 13.92 10.39
N TYR A 25 2.96 14.58 11.11
CA TYR A 25 2.66 15.75 11.91
C TYR A 25 2.20 16.94 11.04
N THR A 26 2.76 17.13 9.85
CA THR A 26 2.28 18.13 8.88
C THR A 26 0.82 17.88 8.50
N VAL A 27 0.43 16.62 8.27
CA VAL A 27 -0.97 16.26 7.95
C VAL A 27 -1.88 16.54 9.14
N TYR A 28 -1.44 16.20 10.35
CA TYR A 28 -2.17 16.54 11.58
C TYR A 28 -2.35 18.06 11.73
N MET A 29 -1.29 18.85 11.54
CA MET A 29 -1.35 20.31 11.62
C MET A 29 -2.27 20.90 10.56
N LEU A 30 -2.28 20.34 9.35
CA LEU A 30 -3.21 20.76 8.30
C LEU A 30 -4.67 20.57 8.74
N TYR A 31 -5.02 19.38 9.23
CA TYR A 31 -6.35 19.10 9.75
C TYR A 31 -6.71 20.04 10.92
N SER A 32 -5.84 20.13 11.92
CA SER A 32 -6.05 20.98 13.11
C SER A 32 -6.25 22.45 12.73
N THR A 33 -5.50 22.95 11.76
CA THR A 33 -5.58 24.35 11.32
C THR A 33 -6.88 24.62 10.55
N ILE A 34 -7.30 23.69 9.69
CA ILE A 34 -8.59 23.79 8.98
C ILE A 34 -9.75 23.80 9.98
N THR A 35 -9.73 22.89 10.96
CA THR A 35 -10.75 22.84 12.01
C THR A 35 -10.78 24.13 12.82
N TYR A 36 -9.62 24.64 13.24
CA TYR A 36 -9.50 25.92 13.94
C TYR A 36 -10.11 27.08 13.13
N LEU A 37 -9.72 27.23 11.87
CA LEU A 37 -10.22 28.29 11.01
C LEU A 37 -11.72 28.18 10.75
N THR A 38 -12.23 26.96 10.56
CA THR A 38 -13.66 26.72 10.35
C THR A 38 -14.48 27.17 11.56
N ASN A 39 -14.02 26.81 12.77
CA ASN A 39 -14.64 27.23 14.02
C ASN A 39 -14.51 28.74 14.25
N TYR A 40 -13.37 29.34 13.89
CA TYR A 40 -13.15 30.78 13.97
C TYR A 40 -14.14 31.52 13.07
N PHE A 41 -14.20 31.20 11.77
CA PHE A 41 -15.09 31.89 10.85
C PHE A 41 -16.57 31.70 11.20
N SER A 42 -16.95 30.50 11.65
CA SER A 42 -18.32 30.20 12.08
C SER A 42 -18.77 31.07 13.25
N GLN A 43 -17.87 31.41 14.18
CA GLN A 43 -18.21 32.30 15.31
C GLN A 43 -18.49 33.73 14.86
N TYR A 44 -17.89 34.19 13.78
CA TYR A 44 -18.11 35.51 13.20
C TYR A 44 -19.18 35.53 12.09
N GLY A 45 -19.98 34.47 11.98
CA GLY A 45 -21.06 34.37 10.99
C GLY A 45 -20.57 34.25 9.54
N THR A 46 -19.31 33.88 9.34
CA THR A 46 -18.72 33.69 8.01
C THR A 46 -18.34 32.23 7.79
N SER A 47 -18.11 31.85 6.53
CA SER A 47 -17.67 30.49 6.20
C SER A 47 -16.19 30.45 5.89
N PHE A 48 -15.59 29.26 6.02
CA PHE A 48 -14.23 28.99 5.56
C PHE A 48 -14.04 29.38 4.09
N MET A 49 -15.03 29.08 3.25
CA MET A 49 -14.93 29.30 1.81
C MET A 49 -15.01 30.78 1.43
N SER A 50 -15.78 31.57 2.18
CA SER A 50 -15.83 33.03 2.03
C SER A 50 -14.49 33.70 2.34
N ASN A 51 -13.68 33.09 3.20
CA ASN A 51 -12.38 33.61 3.63
C ASN A 51 -11.20 32.79 3.09
N PHE A 52 -11.40 32.00 2.03
CA PHE A 52 -10.43 31.03 1.55
C PHE A 52 -9.06 31.65 1.23
N GLY A 53 -9.03 32.84 0.63
CA GLY A 53 -7.79 33.54 0.26
C GLY A 53 -6.91 33.89 1.46
N THR A 54 -7.51 34.25 2.60
CA THR A 54 -6.76 34.51 3.84
C THR A 54 -6.46 33.21 4.60
N ALA A 55 -7.41 32.27 4.58
CA ALA A 55 -7.28 30.96 5.23
C ALA A 55 -6.11 30.15 4.67
N ILE A 56 -5.93 30.12 3.35
CA ILE A 56 -4.86 29.35 2.70
C ILE A 56 -3.47 29.86 3.09
N GLY A 57 -3.30 31.18 3.19
CA GLY A 57 -2.03 31.77 3.64
C GLY A 57 -1.68 31.32 5.06
N TYR A 58 -2.65 31.37 5.97
CA TYR A 58 -2.46 30.92 7.35
C TYR A 58 -2.15 29.41 7.43
N ILE A 59 -2.90 28.59 6.70
CA ILE A 59 -2.67 27.14 6.62
C ILE A 59 -1.26 26.84 6.13
N LEU A 60 -0.83 27.49 5.05
CA LEU A 60 0.51 27.31 4.49
C LEU A 60 1.58 27.71 5.50
N THR A 61 1.46 28.87 6.16
CA THR A 61 2.44 29.29 7.17
C THR A 61 2.53 28.29 8.33
N GLN A 62 1.39 27.77 8.80
CA GLN A 62 1.37 26.79 9.89
C GLN A 62 1.94 25.43 9.48
N CYS A 63 1.73 24.99 8.23
CA CYS A 63 2.15 23.66 7.80
C CYS A 63 3.56 23.62 7.19
N LEU A 64 3.99 24.71 6.54
CA LEU A 64 5.21 24.74 5.71
C LEU A 64 6.46 24.44 6.53
N VAL A 65 6.55 24.94 7.76
CA VAL A 65 7.72 24.72 8.61
C VAL A 65 7.98 23.23 8.87
N TYR A 66 6.93 22.45 9.13
CA TYR A 66 7.04 21.02 9.38
C TYR A 66 7.36 20.23 8.12
N LEU A 67 6.81 20.65 6.98
CA LEU A 67 7.13 20.07 5.67
C LEU A 67 8.61 20.33 5.31
N VAL A 68 9.10 21.54 5.52
CA VAL A 68 10.52 21.90 5.30
C VAL A 68 11.42 21.05 6.19
N TYR A 69 11.11 20.92 7.48
CA TYR A 69 11.88 20.05 8.38
C TYR A 69 11.86 18.59 7.95
N ALA A 70 10.71 18.05 7.52
CA ALA A 70 10.62 16.68 7.02
C ALA A 70 11.55 16.45 5.82
N ILE A 71 11.60 17.39 4.89
CA ILE A 71 12.46 17.35 3.70
C ILE A 71 13.94 17.45 4.07
N LEU A 72 14.30 18.37 4.96
CA LEU A 72 15.69 18.55 5.40
C LEU A 72 16.21 17.30 6.11
N VAL A 73 15.43 16.71 7.01
CA VAL A 73 15.80 15.47 7.71
C VAL A 73 15.91 14.30 6.73
N PHE A 74 15.02 14.22 5.73
CA PHE A 74 15.10 13.21 4.68
C PHE A 74 16.38 13.36 3.84
N ALA A 75 16.70 14.59 3.43
CA ALA A 75 17.90 14.90 2.68
C ALA A 75 19.16 14.55 3.49
N ALA A 76 19.20 14.89 4.79
CA ALA A 76 20.28 14.51 5.68
C ALA A 76 20.42 12.97 5.78
N ALA A 77 19.32 12.23 5.89
CA ALA A 77 19.34 10.76 5.88
C ALA A 77 19.90 10.19 4.58
N LYS A 78 19.55 10.80 3.43
CA LYS A 78 20.06 10.41 2.11
C LYS A 78 21.55 10.68 1.99
N ILE A 79 22.00 11.90 2.28
CA ILE A 79 23.41 12.29 2.24
C ILE A 79 24.23 11.38 3.15
N TYR A 80 23.77 11.15 4.39
CA TYR A 80 24.45 10.25 5.32
C TYR A 80 24.59 8.82 4.77
N ASN A 81 23.55 8.29 4.10
CA ASN A 81 23.67 6.98 3.46
C ASN A 81 24.65 6.98 2.30
N GLU A 82 24.67 8.02 1.45
CA GLU A 82 25.64 8.15 0.36
C GLU A 82 27.08 8.20 0.90
N VAL A 83 27.33 9.00 1.96
CA VAL A 83 28.63 9.06 2.63
C VAL A 83 29.03 7.69 3.21
N ARG A 84 28.07 6.93 3.75
CA ARG A 84 28.35 5.57 4.22
C ARG A 84 28.79 4.63 3.10
N LYS A 85 28.29 4.80 1.86
CA LYS A 85 28.67 3.96 0.72
C LYS A 85 30.12 4.15 0.29
N ALA A 86 30.69 5.32 0.55
CA ALA A 86 32.08 5.63 0.22
C ALA A 86 33.08 4.90 1.14
N ASN A 87 32.63 4.41 2.31
CA ASN A 87 33.49 3.73 3.27
C ASN A 87 33.35 2.19 3.16
N PRO A 88 34.42 1.45 2.82
CA PRO A 88 34.37 0.00 2.65
C PRO A 88 34.00 -0.76 3.93
N ASP A 89 34.31 -0.21 5.10
CA ASP A 89 33.99 -0.81 6.41
C ASP A 89 32.48 -0.87 6.72
N ASN A 90 31.67 -0.11 5.97
CA ASN A 90 30.22 -0.11 6.14
C ASN A 90 29.53 -1.24 5.37
N TYR A 91 30.27 -2.07 4.63
CA TYR A 91 29.71 -3.23 3.91
C TYR A 91 29.81 -4.49 4.76
N LEU A 92 28.83 -5.37 4.60
CA LEU A 92 28.87 -6.71 5.17
C LEU A 92 29.92 -7.57 4.46
N SER A 93 30.38 -8.62 5.12
CA SER A 93 31.25 -9.61 4.47
C SER A 93 30.54 -10.28 3.29
N GLU A 94 31.30 -10.83 2.36
CA GLU A 94 30.76 -11.51 1.18
C GLU A 94 29.83 -12.68 1.58
N ALA A 95 30.25 -13.48 2.56
CA ALA A 95 29.45 -14.58 3.09
C ALA A 95 28.11 -14.12 3.68
N GLU A 96 28.11 -13.07 4.50
CA GLU A 96 26.89 -12.50 5.10
C GLU A 96 25.95 -11.91 4.03
N SER A 97 26.52 -11.20 3.06
CA SER A 97 25.74 -10.59 1.98
C SER A 97 25.04 -11.65 1.13
N LYS A 98 25.72 -12.75 0.80
CA LYS A 98 25.19 -13.88 0.03
C LYS A 98 24.11 -14.64 0.77
N ALA A 99 24.28 -14.86 2.08
CA ALA A 99 23.25 -15.48 2.92
C ALA A 99 21.95 -14.66 2.95
N ILE A 100 22.06 -13.32 3.10
CA ILE A 100 20.90 -12.42 3.10
C ILE A 100 20.21 -12.38 1.73
N LEU A 101 20.97 -12.38 0.63
CA LEU A 101 20.41 -12.41 -0.72
C LEU A 101 19.62 -13.69 -0.99
N ARG A 102 20.19 -14.87 -0.68
CA ARG A 102 19.50 -16.16 -0.80
C ARG A 102 18.23 -16.21 0.05
N ALA A 103 18.29 -15.74 1.30
CA ALA A 103 17.11 -15.68 2.16
C ALA A 103 16.01 -14.75 1.60
N LYS A 104 16.38 -13.64 0.95
CA LYS A 104 15.42 -12.75 0.27
C LYS A 104 14.80 -13.39 -0.96
N GLU A 105 15.58 -14.12 -1.75
CA GLU A 105 15.09 -14.85 -2.93
C GLU A 105 14.12 -15.97 -2.53
N ALA A 106 14.48 -16.79 -1.53
CA ALA A 106 13.59 -17.80 -0.97
C ALA A 106 12.28 -17.19 -0.45
N LYS A 107 12.33 -16.06 0.26
CA LYS A 107 11.12 -15.35 0.70
C LYS A 107 10.27 -14.82 -0.45
N LYS A 108 10.89 -14.38 -1.56
CA LYS A 108 10.14 -13.94 -2.76
C LYS A 108 9.44 -15.11 -3.43
N ILE A 109 10.14 -16.23 -3.61
CA ILE A 109 9.59 -17.46 -4.20
C ILE A 109 8.42 -17.96 -3.33
N ALA A 110 8.61 -18.11 -2.03
CA ALA A 110 7.54 -18.53 -1.12
C ALA A 110 6.34 -17.57 -1.10
N LYS A 111 6.57 -16.25 -1.27
CA LYS A 111 5.47 -15.27 -1.38
C LYS A 111 4.75 -15.37 -2.72
N ALA A 112 5.46 -15.68 -3.81
CA ALA A 112 4.87 -15.91 -5.13
C ALA A 112 4.07 -17.21 -5.15
N GLU A 113 4.60 -18.30 -4.60
CA GLU A 113 3.91 -19.58 -4.43
C GLU A 113 2.67 -19.45 -3.55
N LYS A 114 2.73 -18.73 -2.42
CA LYS A 114 1.53 -18.45 -1.62
C LYS A 114 0.50 -17.61 -2.37
N LYS A 115 0.91 -16.75 -3.29
CA LYS A 115 0.00 -15.94 -4.09
C LYS A 115 -0.62 -16.76 -5.23
N ALA A 116 0.17 -17.63 -5.86
CA ALA A 116 -0.29 -18.58 -6.89
C ALA A 116 -1.21 -19.65 -6.30
N ALA A 117 -0.88 -20.22 -5.14
CA ALA A 117 -1.73 -21.19 -4.44
C ALA A 117 -3.06 -20.58 -3.96
N LYS A 118 -3.06 -19.29 -3.60
CA LYS A 118 -4.32 -18.58 -3.31
C LYS A 118 -5.15 -18.35 -4.57
N ALA A 119 -4.52 -18.00 -5.68
CA ALA A 119 -5.20 -17.82 -6.97
C ALA A 119 -5.76 -19.15 -7.51
N SER A 120 -5.02 -20.26 -7.39
CA SER A 120 -5.47 -21.58 -7.84
C SER A 120 -6.59 -22.18 -6.97
N VAL A 121 -6.64 -21.85 -5.68
CA VAL A 121 -7.77 -22.22 -4.79
C VAL A 121 -9.02 -21.39 -5.13
N GLU A 122 -8.84 -20.15 -5.56
CA GLU A 122 -9.94 -19.28 -6.02
C GLU A 122 -10.47 -19.75 -7.40
N GLU A 123 -9.58 -20.13 -8.33
CA GLU A 123 -9.97 -20.75 -9.61
C GLU A 123 -10.60 -22.14 -9.44
N ALA A 124 -10.11 -22.98 -8.51
CA ALA A 124 -10.70 -24.30 -8.25
C ALA A 124 -12.14 -24.19 -7.72
N LYS A 125 -12.43 -23.22 -6.83
CA LYS A 125 -13.80 -22.95 -6.36
C LYS A 125 -14.73 -22.47 -7.47
N VAL A 126 -14.25 -21.62 -8.37
CA VAL A 126 -15.05 -21.15 -9.52
C VAL A 126 -15.29 -22.27 -10.54
N THR A 127 -14.38 -23.25 -10.63
CA THR A 127 -14.52 -24.39 -11.55
C THR A 127 -15.44 -25.48 -10.98
N GLU A 128 -15.43 -25.73 -9.66
CA GLU A 128 -16.41 -26.60 -8.98
C GLU A 128 -17.83 -26.04 -9.08
N GLU A 129 -18.02 -24.74 -8.82
CA GLU A 129 -19.34 -24.08 -8.89
C GLU A 129 -19.91 -24.04 -10.32
N LYS A 130 -19.04 -24.05 -11.34
CA LYS A 130 -19.43 -24.16 -12.76
C LYS A 130 -19.69 -25.60 -13.20
N ALA A 131 -19.08 -26.60 -12.55
CA ALA A 131 -19.33 -28.01 -12.83
C ALA A 131 -20.67 -28.47 -12.22
N GLU A 132 -21.01 -28.04 -11.00
CA GLU A 132 -22.34 -28.30 -10.41
C GLU A 132 -23.47 -27.64 -11.21
N ALA A 133 -23.25 -26.43 -11.76
CA ALA A 133 -24.23 -25.76 -12.62
C ALA A 133 -24.39 -26.41 -14.01
N ALA A 134 -23.41 -27.22 -14.46
CA ALA A 134 -23.50 -27.95 -15.72
C ALA A 134 -24.21 -29.31 -15.55
N GLU A 135 -24.00 -30.00 -14.42
CA GLU A 135 -24.76 -31.22 -14.08
C GLU A 135 -26.25 -30.92 -13.87
N GLU A 136 -26.62 -29.77 -13.29
CA GLU A 136 -28.04 -29.36 -13.17
C GLU A 136 -28.70 -29.00 -14.52
N ALA A 137 -27.91 -28.63 -15.54
CA ALA A 137 -28.43 -28.30 -16.87
C ALA A 137 -28.66 -29.57 -17.71
N GLU A 138 -27.81 -30.58 -17.59
CA GLU A 138 -27.92 -31.83 -18.35
C GLU A 138 -29.11 -32.68 -17.86
N VAL A 139 -29.42 -32.68 -16.55
CA VAL A 139 -30.62 -33.34 -16.01
C VAL A 139 -31.93 -32.68 -16.48
N LYS A 140 -31.92 -31.37 -16.79
CA LYS A 140 -33.12 -30.66 -17.27
C LYS A 140 -33.43 -30.92 -18.75
N GLU A 141 -32.41 -31.16 -19.57
CA GLU A 141 -32.60 -31.37 -21.01
C GLU A 141 -33.14 -32.78 -21.33
N GLU A 142 -32.80 -33.80 -20.53
CA GLU A 142 -33.45 -35.12 -20.65
C GLU A 142 -34.93 -35.07 -20.23
N THR A 143 -35.28 -34.41 -19.12
CA THR A 143 -36.68 -34.30 -18.65
C THR A 143 -37.59 -33.48 -19.58
N ALA A 144 -37.05 -32.52 -20.33
CA ALA A 144 -37.85 -31.73 -21.27
C ALA A 144 -38.22 -32.49 -22.55
N SER A 145 -37.47 -33.56 -22.89
CA SER A 145 -37.76 -34.37 -24.07
C SER A 145 -38.84 -35.45 -23.85
N GLU A 146 -39.16 -35.78 -22.59
CA GLU A 146 -40.25 -36.70 -22.25
C GLU A 146 -41.61 -35.99 -22.09
N GLU A 147 -41.66 -34.71 -21.69
CA GLU A 147 -42.94 -33.97 -21.57
C GLU A 147 -43.55 -33.57 -22.92
N GLU A 148 -42.77 -33.35 -23.99
CA GLU A 148 -43.34 -33.02 -25.32
C GLU A 148 -43.98 -34.23 -26.04
N LEU A 149 -43.78 -35.47 -25.58
CA LEU A 149 -44.38 -36.66 -26.20
C LEU A 149 -45.77 -37.01 -25.62
N GLU A 150 -46.15 -36.49 -24.44
CA GLU A 150 -47.45 -36.79 -23.82
C GLU A 150 -48.57 -35.81 -24.22
N GLU A 151 -48.27 -34.58 -24.65
CA GLU A 151 -49.32 -33.62 -25.08
C GLU A 151 -49.95 -33.92 -26.45
N GLU A 152 -49.41 -34.84 -27.27
CA GLU A 152 -50.02 -35.23 -28.55
C GLU A 152 -51.04 -36.39 -28.42
N CYS A 153 -51.26 -36.94 -27.22
CA CYS A 153 -52.19 -38.08 -27.01
C CYS A 153 -53.55 -37.73 -26.39
N GLU A 154 -53.81 -36.46 -26.03
CA GLU A 154 -55.09 -36.01 -25.46
C GLU A 154 -55.90 -35.02 -26.34
N LYS A 155 -55.83 -35.13 -27.68
CA LYS A 155 -56.79 -34.47 -28.58
C LYS A 155 -57.47 -35.39 -29.58
#